data_AF-A0AAN7BMF9-F1
#
_entry.id   AF-A0AAN7BMF9-F1
#
_cell.length_a   1.000
_cell.length_b   1.000
_cell.length_c   1.000
_cell.angle_alpha   90.00
_cell.angle_beta   90.00
_cell.angle_gamma   90.00
#
_symmetry.space_group_name_H-M   'P 1'
#
loop_
_entity.id
_entity.type
_entity.pdbx_description
1 polymer ?
#
loop_
_entity_poly.entity_id
_entity_poly.type
_entity_poly.pdbx_seq_one_letter_code
_entity_poly.pdbx_strand_id
1 'polypeptide(L)'
;MQFSIFLISLLAALEPVIASCTYNGRACQWAGTAPFCGQHKDRADSVCIDSPDPSYICFTGTQDESAKELRQRLGSKFENCYQDYGKGCFSGYKELYCKYY
;
A
#
# COMPACT_ATOMS: atom_id res chain seq x y z
N MET A 1 -15.53 -44.82 13.22
CA MET A 1 -14.66 -43.70 12.82
C MET A 1 -15.48 -42.78 11.93
N GLN A 2 -15.91 -41.62 12.42
CA GLN A 2 -16.66 -40.63 11.65
C GLN A 2 -15.91 -39.31 11.73
N PHE A 3 -15.47 -38.83 10.57
CA PHE A 3 -14.62 -37.64 10.43
C PHE A 3 -15.45 -36.38 10.71
N SER A 4 -15.09 -35.66 11.77
CA SER A 4 -15.63 -34.33 12.05
C SER A 4 -15.16 -33.34 10.97
N ILE A 5 -16.10 -32.85 10.16
CA ILE A 5 -15.85 -31.77 9.20
C ILE A 5 -15.86 -30.46 9.98
N PHE A 6 -14.67 -29.91 10.27
CA PHE A 6 -14.54 -28.54 10.77
C PHE A 6 -14.88 -27.58 9.62
N LEU A 7 -16.10 -27.05 9.65
CA LEU A 7 -16.50 -25.90 8.83
C LEU A 7 -15.72 -24.68 9.34
N ILE A 8 -14.58 -24.40 8.72
CA ILE A 8 -13.88 -23.13 8.90
C ILE A 8 -14.64 -22.11 8.06
N SER A 9 -15.61 -21.43 8.69
CA SER A 9 -16.27 -20.27 8.10
C SER A 9 -15.21 -19.19 7.85
N LEU A 10 -14.79 -19.04 6.60
CA LEU A 10 -13.93 -17.94 6.16
C LEU A 10 -14.76 -16.65 6.21
N LEU A 11 -14.81 -15.98 7.36
CA LEU A 11 -15.24 -14.59 7.41
C LEU A 11 -14.23 -13.78 6.60
N ALA A 12 -14.60 -13.39 5.38
CA ALA A 12 -13.96 -12.27 4.73
C ALA A 12 -14.25 -11.05 5.62
N ALA A 13 -13.27 -10.66 6.44
CA ALA A 13 -13.32 -9.38 7.12
C ALA A 13 -13.42 -8.33 6.01
N LEU A 14 -14.60 -7.69 5.90
CA LEU A 14 -14.70 -6.40 5.23
C LEU A 14 -13.95 -5.44 6.14
N GLU A 15 -12.62 -5.41 6.00
CA GLU A 15 -11.81 -4.41 6.64
C GLU A 15 -12.28 -3.08 6.06
N PRO A 16 -12.90 -2.19 6.88
CA PRO A 16 -13.17 -0.85 6.38
C PRO A 16 -11.85 -0.32 5.84
N VAL A 17 -11.87 0.17 4.60
CA VAL A 17 -10.75 0.89 4.00
C VAL A 17 -10.62 2.21 4.76
N ILE A 18 -10.09 2.13 5.98
CA ILE A 18 -9.70 3.29 6.77
C ILE A 18 -8.53 3.86 5.99
N ALA A 19 -8.68 5.07 5.47
CA ALA A 19 -7.60 5.78 4.81
C ALA A 19 -6.40 5.84 5.76
N SER A 20 -5.32 5.15 5.41
CA SER A 20 -4.16 4.94 6.30
C SER A 20 -3.34 6.22 6.49
N CYS A 21 -3.35 7.15 5.52
CA CYS A 21 -2.75 8.48 5.67
C CYS A 21 -3.43 9.56 4.81
N THR A 22 -2.97 10.81 4.93
CA THR A 22 -3.39 11.95 4.11
C THR A 22 -2.19 12.65 3.47
N TYR A 23 -2.28 12.92 2.18
CA TYR A 23 -1.27 13.67 1.43
C TYR A 23 -1.93 14.65 0.46
N ASN A 24 -1.51 15.92 0.47
CA ASN A 24 -2.13 17.00 -0.32
C ASN A 24 -3.68 17.06 -0.20
N GLY A 25 -4.22 16.82 0.99
CA GLY A 25 -5.67 16.80 1.24
C GLY A 25 -6.41 15.58 0.69
N ARG A 26 -5.69 14.60 0.13
CA ARG A 26 -6.24 13.35 -0.39
C ARG A 26 -6.04 12.24 0.63
N ALA A 27 -7.05 11.40 0.77
CA ALA A 27 -6.95 10.15 1.52
C ALA A 27 -6.05 9.17 0.76
N CYS A 28 -5.04 8.61 1.42
CA CYS A 28 -4.07 7.73 0.81
C CYS A 28 -3.84 6.46 1.63
N GLN A 29 -3.30 5.42 1.00
CA GLN A 29 -3.02 4.12 1.60
C GLN A 29 -1.82 3.45 0.92
N TRP A 30 -0.99 2.78 1.73
CA TRP A 30 0.10 1.97 1.22
C TRP A 30 -0.38 0.56 0.84
N ALA A 31 -0.12 0.16 -0.39
CA ALA A 31 -0.24 -1.21 -0.85
C ALA A 31 1.11 -1.94 -0.72
N GLY A 32 1.07 -3.18 -0.24
CA GLY A 32 2.25 -4.01 0.01
C GLY A 32 2.50 -4.25 1.51
N THR A 33 2.64 -5.52 1.88
CA THR A 33 2.73 -5.95 3.28
C THR A 33 4.12 -6.46 3.59
N ALA A 34 4.75 -5.90 4.63
CA ALA A 34 6.05 -6.39 5.10
C ALA A 34 5.93 -7.81 5.69
N PRO A 35 7.00 -8.64 5.67
CA PRO A 35 8.34 -8.31 5.19
C PRO A 35 8.54 -8.48 3.68
N PHE A 36 7.63 -9.15 2.97
CA PHE A 36 7.74 -9.39 1.53
C PHE A 36 6.79 -8.45 0.78
N CYS A 37 7.29 -7.29 0.36
CA CYS A 37 6.45 -6.32 -0.33
C CYS A 37 6.33 -6.64 -1.83
N GLY A 38 5.41 -5.96 -2.51
CA GLY A 38 4.92 -6.33 -3.84
C GLY A 38 6.03 -6.58 -4.87
N GLN A 39 5.73 -7.46 -5.82
CA GLN A 39 6.57 -7.73 -6.98
C GLN A 39 5.70 -7.64 -8.22
N HIS A 40 5.93 -6.63 -9.05
CA HIS A 40 5.36 -6.58 -10.38
C HIS A 40 6.48 -6.83 -11.38
N LYS A 41 6.37 -7.96 -12.09
CA LYS A 41 7.41 -8.49 -12.99
C LYS A 41 7.39 -7.85 -14.38
N ASP A 42 6.40 -7.00 -14.68
CA ASP A 42 5.97 -6.80 -16.07
C ASP A 42 5.97 -5.35 -16.57
N ARG A 43 6.41 -4.34 -15.79
CA ARG A 43 6.55 -2.97 -16.30
C ARG A 43 7.81 -2.30 -15.77
N ALA A 44 8.81 -2.20 -16.66
CA ALA A 44 10.12 -1.60 -16.40
C ALA A 44 10.09 -0.06 -16.30
N ASP A 45 8.91 0.56 -16.39
CA ASP A 45 8.77 1.99 -16.66
C ASP A 45 7.65 2.70 -15.87
N SER A 46 6.87 1.97 -15.05
CA SER A 46 5.78 2.57 -14.27
C SER A 46 5.86 2.19 -12.80
N VAL A 47 5.97 3.22 -11.95
CA VAL A 47 6.06 3.17 -10.47
C VAL A 47 4.77 2.64 -9.82
N CYS A 48 3.81 2.19 -10.61
CA CYS A 48 2.41 2.12 -10.23
C CYS A 48 1.60 1.13 -11.09
N ILE A 49 0.90 0.19 -10.44
CA ILE A 49 -0.23 -0.52 -11.07
C ILE A 49 -1.53 0.29 -10.91
N ASP A 50 -2.51 0.04 -11.77
CA ASP A 50 -3.86 0.58 -11.61
C ASP A 50 -4.49 0.04 -10.32
N SER A 51 -5.00 0.93 -9.47
CA SER A 51 -5.69 0.52 -8.25
C SER A 51 -6.92 -0.33 -8.60
N PRO A 52 -7.26 -1.38 -7.84
CA PRO A 52 -8.51 -2.09 -8.03
C PRO A 52 -9.74 -1.21 -7.76
N ASP A 53 -9.58 -0.09 -7.07
CA ASP A 53 -10.60 0.96 -6.91
C ASP A 53 -10.30 2.14 -7.84
N PRO A 54 -11.15 2.44 -8.84
CA PRO A 54 -10.93 3.56 -9.77
C PRO A 54 -10.92 4.94 -9.07
N SER A 55 -11.39 5.01 -7.82
CA SER A 55 -11.32 6.22 -7.00
C SER A 55 -9.91 6.51 -6.50
N TYR A 56 -8.95 5.61 -6.70
CA TYR A 56 -7.57 5.76 -6.24
C TYR A 56 -6.60 5.74 -7.42
N ILE A 57 -5.69 6.71 -7.41
CA ILE A 57 -4.55 6.77 -8.32
C ILE A 57 -3.28 6.49 -7.54
N CYS A 58 -2.37 5.73 -8.15
CA CYS A 58 -1.05 5.58 -7.58
C CYS A 58 -0.30 6.92 -7.65
N PHE A 59 0.27 7.32 -6.52
CA PHE A 59 0.95 8.59 -6.36
C PHE A 59 2.47 8.42 -6.41
N THR A 60 3.00 7.42 -5.71
CA THR A 60 4.44 7.12 -5.63
C THR A 60 4.66 5.72 -5.09
N GLY A 61 5.91 5.26 -5.02
CA GLY A 61 6.26 3.98 -4.43
C GLY A 61 7.70 3.97 -3.95
N THR A 62 8.10 2.89 -3.27
CA THR A 62 9.46 2.71 -2.75
C THR A 62 10.30 1.77 -3.62
N GLN A 63 10.02 1.73 -4.93
CA GLN A 63 10.74 0.87 -5.86
C GLN A 63 12.16 1.39 -6.11
N ASP A 64 12.26 2.68 -6.43
CA ASP A 64 13.52 3.32 -6.81
C ASP A 64 14.14 4.15 -5.67
N GLU A 65 13.40 4.38 -4.59
CA GLU A 65 13.83 5.16 -3.43
C GLU A 65 13.20 4.64 -2.13
N SER A 66 13.84 4.88 -1.00
CA SER A 66 13.33 4.53 0.32
C SER A 66 12.22 5.47 0.78
N ALA A 67 11.38 5.03 1.73
CA ALA A 67 10.39 5.91 2.36
C ALA A 67 11.01 7.17 3.00
N LYS A 68 12.28 7.08 3.44
CA LYS A 68 13.02 8.23 3.99
C LYS A 68 13.38 9.24 2.90
N GLU A 69 13.82 8.78 1.74
CA GLU A 69 14.11 9.64 0.58
C GLU A 69 12.83 10.31 0.07
N LEU A 70 11.72 9.57 0.01
CA LEU A 70 10.39 10.13 -0.29
C LEU A 70 10.03 11.27 0.66
N ARG A 71 10.21 11.08 1.97
CA ARG A 71 9.96 12.13 2.97
C ARG A 71 10.84 13.35 2.76
N GLN A 72 12.13 13.16 2.46
CA GLN A 72 13.06 14.27 2.19
C GLN A 72 12.65 15.05 0.94
N ARG A 73 12.20 14.35 -0.11
CA ARG A 73 11.79 14.93 -1.39
C ARG A 73 10.42 15.63 -1.33
N LEU A 74 9.45 15.04 -0.65
CA LEU A 74 8.06 15.51 -0.58
C LEU A 74 7.79 16.44 0.62
N GLY A 75 8.71 16.47 1.59
CA GLY A 75 8.69 17.38 2.72
C GLY A 75 7.58 17.10 3.75
N SER A 76 7.29 18.10 4.57
CA SER A 76 6.37 17.98 5.72
C SER A 76 4.95 17.57 5.35
N LYS A 77 4.50 17.83 4.12
CA LYS A 77 3.18 17.40 3.64
C LYS A 77 3.03 15.89 3.56
N PHE A 78 4.15 15.17 3.43
CA PHE A 78 4.20 13.70 3.37
C PHE A 78 4.41 13.05 4.74
N GLU A 79 4.61 13.84 5.79
CA GLU A 79 4.97 13.33 7.12
C GLU A 79 4.00 12.27 7.63
N ASN A 80 2.70 12.48 7.44
CA ASN A 80 1.69 11.52 7.87
C ASN A 80 1.78 10.19 7.09
N CYS A 81 2.00 10.22 5.78
CA CYS A 81 2.18 9.01 4.98
C CYS A 81 3.52 8.31 5.22
N TYR A 82 4.56 9.07 5.59
CA TYR A 82 5.82 8.48 6.05
C TYR A 82 5.65 7.72 7.36
N GLN A 83 4.91 8.28 8.32
CA GLN A 83 4.64 7.62 9.60
C GLN A 83 3.77 6.37 9.42
N ASP A 84 2.80 6.42 8.50
CA ASP A 84 1.93 5.29 8.18
C ASP A 84 2.61 4.16 7.40
N TYR A 85 3.72 4.45 6.69
CA TYR A 85 4.47 3.45 5.91
C TYR A 85 4.79 2.17 6.70
N GLY A 86 5.05 2.33 8.00
CA GLY A 86 5.26 1.24 8.93
C GLY A 86 6.56 0.48 8.65
N LYS A 87 6.50 -0.85 8.73
CA LYS A 87 7.67 -1.71 8.49
C LYS A 87 8.05 -1.71 7.01
N GLY A 88 9.35 -1.57 6.75
CA GLY A 88 9.92 -1.69 5.41
C GLY A 88 9.94 -3.12 4.88
N CYS A 89 10.36 -3.24 3.62
CA CYS A 89 10.38 -4.46 2.84
C CYS A 89 11.75 -5.12 2.88
N PHE A 90 11.82 -6.43 3.08
CA PHE A 90 13.04 -7.21 2.85
C PHE A 90 13.27 -7.46 1.35
N SER A 91 12.19 -7.60 0.60
CA SER A 91 12.20 -7.64 -0.86
C SER A 91 10.95 -6.97 -1.43
N GLY A 92 11.03 -6.52 -2.68
CA GLY A 92 9.97 -5.75 -3.33
C GLY A 92 9.82 -4.33 -2.78
N TYR A 93 8.67 -3.73 -3.01
CA TYR A 93 8.39 -2.34 -2.64
C TYR A 93 6.92 -2.12 -2.29
N LYS A 94 6.61 -0.97 -1.68
CA LYS A 94 5.22 -0.53 -1.46
C LYS A 94 4.86 0.59 -2.41
N GLU A 95 3.58 0.68 -2.74
CA GLU A 95 3.01 1.74 -3.56
C GLU A 95 2.01 2.53 -2.72
N LEU A 96 2.03 3.86 -2.84
CA LEU A 96 1.08 4.74 -2.19
C LEU A 96 -0.01 5.11 -3.18
N TYR A 97 -1.25 4.76 -2.86
CA TYR A 97 -2.44 5.13 -3.62
C TYR A 97 -3.18 6.25 -2.91
N CYS A 98 -3.63 7.27 -3.64
CA CYS A 98 -4.39 8.39 -3.11
C CYS A 98 -5.70 8.58 -3.87
N LYS A 99 -6.75 9.04 -3.20
CA LYS A 99 -8.02 9.31 -3.85
C LYS A 99 -7.90 10.35 -4.97
N TYR A 100 -8.50 10.03 -6.12
CA TYR A 100 -8.69 10.92 -7.25
C TYR A 100 -9.90 11.84 -6.97
N TYR A 101 -9.64 13.04 -6.45
CA TYR A 101 -10.57 14.17 -6.50
C TYR A 101 -10.20 15.11 -7.63
#